data_AF-A0A7C3NHM5-F1
#
_entry.id   AF-A0A7C3NHM5-F1
#
_cell.length_a   1.000
_cell.length_b   1.000
_cell.length_c   1.000
_cell.angle_alpha   90.00
_cell.angle_beta   90.00
_cell.angle_gamma   90.00
#
_symmetry.space_group_name_H-M   'P 1'
#
loop_
_entity.id
_entity.type
_entity.pdbx_description
1 polymer ?
#
loop_
_entity_poly.entity_id
_entity_poly.type
_entity_poly.pdbx_seq_one_letter_code
_entity_poly.pdbx_strand_id
1 'polypeptide(L)'
;MNYSDTIKKIIAPTDLTDASIPAVGYAISLAKKHGSEVAALHVFPVKEMQEPFSDRCVVDGLVASTEAPRGGPLDLDHILEGKMRLVRDFLEKKIAPEIMKG
;
A
#
# COMPACT_ATOMS: atom_id res chain seq x y z
N MET A 1 -29.40 -27.82 -4.57
CA MET A 1 -28.56 -26.98 -3.70
C MET A 1 -28.44 -25.61 -4.35
N ASN A 2 -29.03 -24.56 -3.79
CA ASN A 2 -28.80 -23.19 -4.24
C ASN A 2 -27.71 -22.59 -3.37
N TYR A 3 -26.44 -22.75 -3.73
CA TYR A 3 -25.44 -21.79 -3.28
C TYR A 3 -25.78 -20.51 -4.03
N SER A 4 -26.25 -19.47 -3.33
CA SER A 4 -26.19 -18.15 -3.95
C SER A 4 -24.71 -17.83 -4.03
N ASP A 5 -24.15 -17.89 -5.24
CA ASP A 5 -22.74 -17.58 -5.56
C ASP A 5 -22.49 -16.07 -5.43
N THR A 6 -22.88 -15.52 -4.28
CA THR A 6 -22.77 -14.11 -3.95
C THR A 6 -21.43 -13.91 -3.28
N ILE A 7 -20.49 -13.33 -4.00
CA ILE A 7 -19.24 -12.83 -3.44
C ILE A 7 -19.61 -11.74 -2.42
N LYS A 8 -19.14 -11.88 -1.18
CA LYS A 8 -19.43 -10.90 -0.11
C LYS A 8 -18.32 -9.87 0.06
N LYS A 9 -17.07 -10.29 -0.10
CA LYS A 9 -15.87 -9.47 0.08
C LYS A 9 -14.81 -9.86 -0.94
N ILE A 10 -14.12 -8.86 -1.48
CA ILE A 10 -13.04 -9.01 -2.45
C ILE A 10 -11.80 -8.36 -1.85
N ILE A 11 -10.67 -9.09 -1.83
CA ILE A 11 -9.36 -8.50 -1.51
C ILE A 11 -8.72 -8.11 -2.83
N ALA A 12 -8.35 -6.83 -2.96
CA ALA A 12 -7.66 -6.28 -4.11
C ALA A 12 -6.19 -5.99 -3.74
N PRO A 13 -5.27 -6.92 -4.03
CA PRO A 13 -3.85 -6.65 -3.80
C PRO A 13 -3.35 -5.55 -4.75
N THR A 14 -2.51 -4.66 -4.23
CA THR A 14 -1.87 -3.59 -5.01
C THR A 14 -0.43 -3.41 -4.55
N ASP A 15 0.46 -3.15 -5.49
CA ASP A 15 1.85 -2.73 -5.26
C ASP A 15 2.02 -1.20 -5.34
N LEU A 16 0.91 -0.44 -5.38
CA LEU A 16 0.84 1.02 -5.52
C LEU A 16 1.40 1.56 -6.85
N THR A 17 1.67 0.69 -7.82
CA THR A 17 2.08 1.12 -9.16
C THR A 17 0.87 1.46 -10.04
N ASP A 18 1.09 2.27 -11.06
CA ASP A 18 0.05 2.58 -12.06
C ASP A 18 -0.43 1.32 -12.80
N ALA A 19 0.43 0.30 -12.94
CA ALA A 19 0.08 -0.97 -13.56
C ALA A 19 -0.96 -1.76 -12.74
N SER A 20 -1.04 -1.56 -11.43
CA SER A 20 -2.03 -2.22 -10.56
C SER A 20 -3.42 -1.56 -10.58
N ILE A 21 -3.55 -0.34 -11.10
CA ILE A 21 -4.81 0.43 -11.13
C ILE A 21 -5.94 -0.34 -11.82
N PRO A 22 -5.78 -0.93 -13.02
CA PRO A 22 -6.86 -1.65 -13.69
C PRO A 22 -7.33 -2.88 -12.91
N ALA A 23 -6.44 -3.57 -12.19
CA ALA A 23 -6.79 -4.73 -11.38
C ALA A 23 -7.67 -4.34 -10.18
N VAL A 24 -7.33 -3.23 -9.51
CA VAL A 24 -8.15 -2.67 -8.42
C VAL A 24 -9.50 -2.19 -8.98
N GLY A 25 -9.51 -1.51 -10.13
CA GLY A 25 -10.73 -1.09 -10.81
C GLY A 25 -11.65 -2.27 -11.17
N TYR A 26 -11.07 -3.38 -11.64
CA TYR A 26 -11.83 -4.59 -11.95
C TYR A 26 -12.47 -5.21 -10.69
N ALA A 27 -11.73 -5.27 -9.58
CA ALA A 27 -12.27 -5.74 -8.29
C ALA A 27 -13.48 -4.92 -7.84
N ILE A 28 -13.43 -3.59 -8.03
CA ILE A 28 -14.55 -2.67 -7.73
C ILE A 28 -15.75 -2.95 -8.64
N SER A 29 -15.53 -3.12 -9.94
CA SER A 29 -16.60 -3.46 -10.88
C SER A 29 -17.27 -4.79 -10.54
N LEU A 30 -16.48 -5.80 -10.14
CA LEU A 30 -16.99 -7.07 -9.67
C LEU A 30 -17.78 -6.92 -8.37
N ALA A 31 -17.29 -6.12 -7.43
CA ALA A 31 -18.00 -5.82 -6.19
C ALA A 31 -19.34 -5.13 -6.44
N LYS A 32 -19.40 -4.13 -7.34
CA LYS A 32 -20.64 -3.46 -7.75
C LYS A 32 -21.68 -4.46 -8.26
N LYS A 33 -21.26 -5.44 -9.07
CA LYS A 33 -22.15 -6.49 -9.61
C LYS A 33 -22.74 -7.39 -8.52
N HIS A 34 -21.99 -7.66 -7.46
CA HIS A 34 -22.38 -8.60 -6.40
C HIS A 34 -22.84 -7.93 -5.09
N GLY A 35 -22.84 -6.59 -5.01
CA GLY A 35 -23.09 -5.86 -3.77
C GLY A 35 -22.03 -6.14 -2.69
N SER A 36 -20.79 -6.43 -3.10
CA SER A 36 -19.70 -6.83 -2.22
C SER A 36 -18.90 -5.63 -1.70
N GLU A 37 -18.14 -5.86 -0.64
CA GLU A 37 -17.09 -4.94 -0.20
C GLU A 37 -15.77 -5.22 -0.93
N VAL A 38 -14.93 -4.18 -1.14
CA VAL A 38 -13.54 -4.34 -1.59
C VAL A 38 -12.60 -3.85 -0.49
N ALA A 39 -11.64 -4.70 -0.11
CA ALA A 39 -10.53 -4.33 0.75
C ALA A 39 -9.26 -4.24 -0.10
N ALA A 40 -8.68 -3.04 -0.22
CA ALA A 40 -7.37 -2.86 -0.84
C ALA A 40 -6.28 -3.38 0.12
N LEU A 41 -5.36 -4.20 -0.38
CA LEU A 41 -4.27 -4.77 0.40
C LEU A 41 -2.93 -4.38 -0.23
N HIS A 42 -2.09 -3.71 0.55
CA HIS A 42 -0.70 -3.49 0.21
C HIS A 42 0.20 -4.14 1.27
N VAL A 43 1.25 -4.82 0.83
CA VAL A 43 2.19 -5.52 1.72
C VAL A 43 3.50 -4.75 1.73
N PHE A 44 3.84 -4.17 2.88
CA PHE A 44 5.14 -3.55 3.09
C PHE A 44 6.16 -4.60 3.53
N PRO A 45 7.33 -4.70 2.88
CA PRO A 45 8.44 -5.51 3.37
C PRO A 45 8.85 -5.09 4.79
N VAL A 46 9.23 -6.05 5.62
CA VAL A 46 9.65 -5.79 7.02
C VAL A 46 10.80 -4.78 7.09
N LYS A 47 11.74 -4.82 6.13
CA LYS A 47 12.82 -3.83 5.99
C LYS A 47 12.31 -2.40 5.82
N GLU A 48 11.13 -2.20 5.23
CA GLU A 48 10.53 -0.87 5.05
C GLU A 48 9.72 -0.41 6.26
N MET A 49 9.44 -1.30 7.21
CA MET A 49 8.85 -0.97 8.51
C MET A 49 9.92 -0.68 9.58
N GLN A 50 11.20 -0.89 9.28
CA GLN A 50 12.30 -0.75 10.26
C GLN A 50 12.99 0.62 10.26
N GLU A 51 12.62 1.56 9.38
CA GLU A 51 13.48 2.72 9.15
C GLU A 51 13.04 4.02 9.84
N PRO A 52 14.02 4.70 10.44
CA PRO A 52 14.29 6.07 10.05
C PRO A 52 15.58 6.28 9.23
N PHE A 53 16.47 5.30 9.00
CA PHE A 53 17.76 5.54 8.31
C PHE A 53 18.39 4.31 7.61
N SER A 54 18.04 4.09 6.33
CA SER A 54 18.92 3.44 5.34
C SER A 54 18.40 3.80 3.94
N ASP A 55 19.15 4.35 2.98
CA ASP A 55 20.57 4.62 2.87
C ASP A 55 20.74 5.96 2.15
N ARG A 56 21.69 6.76 2.64
CA ARG A 56 22.31 7.82 1.86
C ARG A 56 22.89 7.16 0.61
N CYS A 57 22.57 7.65 -0.59
CA CYS A 57 23.35 7.30 -1.77
C CYS A 57 24.84 7.57 -1.45
N VAL A 58 25.63 6.51 -1.34
CA VAL A 58 27.08 6.63 -1.24
C VAL A 58 27.54 7.08 -2.62
N VAL A 59 27.70 8.38 -2.79
CA VAL A 59 28.51 8.92 -3.88
C VAL A 59 29.94 8.62 -3.48
N ASP A 60 30.58 7.79 -4.30
CA ASP A 60 31.97 7.38 -4.28
C ASP A 60 32.92 8.26 -3.42
N GLY A 61 33.53 7.66 -2.40
CA GLY A 61 34.91 8.02 -2.04
C GLY A 61 35.21 8.89 -0.81
N LEU A 62 34.39 9.02 0.24
CA LEU A 62 34.87 9.64 1.50
C LEU A 62 34.40 8.90 2.77
N VAL A 63 35.38 8.39 3.52
CA VAL A 63 35.20 7.76 4.83
C VAL A 63 34.76 8.81 5.84
N ALA A 64 33.56 8.66 6.41
CA ALA A 64 33.18 9.33 7.65
C ALA A 64 32.48 8.32 8.56
N SER A 65 33.25 7.77 9.50
CA SER A 65 32.69 7.17 10.70
C SER A 65 31.90 8.24 11.45
N THR A 66 30.58 8.11 11.45
CA THR A 66 29.76 8.73 12.50
C THR A 66 28.66 7.74 12.86
N GLU A 67 28.94 7.07 13.97
CA GLU A 67 28.02 6.51 14.96
C GLU A 67 26.65 6.04 14.46
N ALA A 68 26.44 4.72 14.52
CA ALA A 68 25.13 4.10 14.36
C ALA A 68 24.07 4.85 15.20
N PRO A 69 22.92 5.23 14.63
CA PRO A 69 21.84 5.84 15.39
C PRO A 69 21.49 4.92 16.55
N ARG A 70 21.61 5.42 17.78
CA ARG A 70 21.10 4.71 18.96
C ARG A 70 19.59 4.59 18.79
N GLY A 71 19.15 3.43 18.31
CA GLY A 71 17.75 3.15 18.03
C GLY A 71 16.92 3.45 19.27
N GLY A 72 16.15 4.54 19.20
CA GLY A 72 15.00 4.72 20.09
C GLY A 72 13.99 3.59 19.84
N PRO A 73 13.00 3.42 20.72
CA PRO A 73 11.89 2.51 20.45
C PRO A 73 11.34 2.80 19.05
N LEU A 74 11.18 1.76 18.23
CA LEU A 74 10.52 1.89 16.93
C LEU A 74 9.15 2.52 17.19
N ASP A 75 8.97 3.76 16.76
CA ASP A 75 7.67 4.44 16.79
C ASP A 75 6.80 3.84 15.67
N LEU A 76 6.35 2.63 15.94
CA LEU A 76 5.62 1.79 14.99
C LEU A 76 4.31 2.46 14.58
N ASP A 77 3.70 3.22 15.49
CA ASP A 77 2.49 3.98 15.22
C ASP A 77 2.77 5.05 14.16
N HIS A 78 3.84 5.82 14.31
CA HIS A 78 4.21 6.85 13.32
C HIS A 78 4.60 6.24 11.95
N ILE A 79 5.34 5.13 11.94
CA ILE A 79 5.71 4.42 10.71
C ILE A 79 4.44 3.89 10.02
N LEU A 80 3.56 3.24 10.77
CA LEU A 80 2.31 2.70 10.25
C LEU A 80 1.42 3.80 9.69
N GLU A 81 1.28 4.93 10.40
CA GLU A 81 0.53 6.09 9.92
C GLU A 81 1.08 6.63 8.60
N GLY A 82 2.40 6.76 8.48
CA GLY A 82 3.05 7.19 7.24
C GLY A 82 2.77 6.24 6.08
N LYS A 83 2.86 4.93 6.33
CA LYS A 83 2.60 3.88 5.34
C LYS A 83 1.11 3.83 4.94
N MET A 84 0.20 3.95 5.90
CA MET A 84 -1.25 4.05 5.65
C MET A 84 -1.62 5.29 4.83
N ARG A 85 -0.90 6.40 5.02
CA ARG A 85 -1.07 7.60 4.19
C ARG A 85 -0.75 7.34 2.72
N LEU A 86 0.33 6.63 2.42
CA LEU A 86 0.69 6.28 1.03
C LEU A 86 -0.41 5.46 0.33
N VAL A 87 -0.96 4.46 1.05
CA VAL A 87 -2.06 3.65 0.52
C VAL A 87 -3.30 4.51 0.28
N ARG A 88 -3.64 5.40 1.22
CA ARG A 88 -4.79 6.32 1.08
C ARG A 88 -4.62 7.27 -0.11
N ASP A 89 -3.45 7.87 -0.24
CA ASP A 89 -3.11 8.78 -1.34
C ASP A 89 -3.26 8.08 -2.69
N PHE A 90 -2.80 6.83 -2.81
CA PHE A 90 -3.01 6.03 -4.01
C PHE A 90 -4.49 5.82 -4.31
N LEU A 91 -5.29 5.44 -3.32
CA LEU A 91 -6.74 5.24 -3.49
C LEU A 91 -7.44 6.53 -3.94
N GLU A 92 -7.15 7.66 -3.30
CA GLU A 92 -7.80 8.94 -3.59
C GLU A 92 -7.36 9.55 -4.92
N LYS A 93 -6.05 9.51 -5.22
CA LYS A 93 -5.48 10.21 -6.39
C LYS A 93 -5.49 9.37 -7.66
N LYS A 94 -5.43 8.04 -7.54
CA LYS A 94 -5.27 7.14 -8.70
C LYS A 94 -6.48 6.25 -8.91
N ILE A 95 -7.11 5.73 -7.86
CA ILE A 95 -8.25 4.82 -8.01
C ILE A 95 -9.58 5.57 -8.11
N ALA A 96 -9.87 6.52 -7.22
CA ALA A 96 -11.14 7.24 -7.21
C ALA A 96 -11.50 7.91 -8.55
N PRO A 97 -10.56 8.56 -9.28
CA PRO A 97 -10.84 9.14 -10.59
C PRO A 97 -11.22 8.09 -11.64
N GLU A 98 -10.64 6.89 -11.58
CA GLU A 98 -10.94 5.80 -12.52
C GLU A 98 -12.33 5.22 -12.27
N ILE A 99 -12.82 5.24 -11.03
CA ILE A 99 -14.18 4.83 -10.69
C ILE A 99 -15.21 5.82 -11.26
N MET A 100 -14.90 7.13 -11.30
CA MET A 100 -15.81 8.17 -11.80
C MET A 100 -15.90 8.23 -13.33
N LYS A 101 -14.97 7.59 -14.05
CA LYS A 101 -14.94 7.56 -15.52
C LYS A 101 -15.84 6.48 -16.13
N GLY A 102 -16.36 5.54 -15.34
CA GLY A 102 -17.20 4.41 -15.79
C GLY A 102 -18.51 4.32 -15.04
#